data_AF-A0A0S7ZZK4-F1
#
_entry.id   AF-A0A0S7ZZK4-F1
#
_cell.length_a   1.000
_cell.length_b   1.000
_cell.length_c   1.000
_cell.angle_alpha   90.00
_cell.angle_beta   90.00
_cell.angle_gamma   90.00
#
_symmetry.space_group_name_H-M   'P 1'
#
loop_
_entity.id
_entity.type
_entity.pdbx_description
1 polymer ?
#
loop_
_entity_poly.entity_id
_entity_poly.type
_entity_poly.pdbx_seq_one_letter_code
_entity_poly.pdbx_strand_id
1 'polypeptide(L)' 'MYLKHKQSENLVEQARVAGRYHAGEELQDPENFSKSDLVFPSGEPLPVCWQDPDYKLLQ' A
#
# COMPACT_ATOMS: atom_id res chain seq x y z
N MET A 1 -20.64 -17.99 9.44
CA MET A 1 -19.18 -17.99 9.19
C MET A 1 -18.66 -16.64 9.65
N TYR A 2 -18.03 -16.56 10.83
CA TYR A 2 -17.50 -15.29 11.33
C TYR A 2 -16.05 -15.17 10.88
N LEU A 3 -15.79 -14.26 9.92
CA LEU A 3 -14.43 -13.83 9.60
C LEU A 3 -13.93 -13.06 10.81
N LYS A 4 -13.07 -13.68 11.62
CA LYS A 4 -12.37 -12.98 12.71
C LYS A 4 -11.57 -11.86 12.05
N HIS A 5 -11.98 -10.60 12.27
CA HIS A 5 -11.16 -9.45 11.88
C HIS A 5 -9.82 -9.59 12.60
N LYS A 6 -8.79 -10.02 11.87
CA LYS A 6 -7.42 -9.91 12.33
C LYS A 6 -7.14 -8.41 12.41
N GLN A 7 -6.70 -7.94 13.57
CA GLN A 7 -6.33 -6.54 13.76
C GLN A 7 -5.32 -6.21 12.66
N SER A 8 -5.71 -5.38 11.69
CA SER A 8 -4.81 -4.93 10.62
C SER A 8 -3.70 -4.18 11.33
N GLU A 9 -2.50 -4.73 11.34
CA GLU A 9 -1.33 -4.14 12.01
C GLU A 9 -0.97 -2.83 11.31
N ASN A 10 -1.69 -1.76 11.64
CA ASN A 10 -1.43 -0.36 11.32
C ASN A 10 -0.78 -0.08 9.93
N LEU A 11 -1.19 -0.80 8.89
CA LEU A 11 -0.62 -0.68 7.53
C LEU A 11 -1.03 0.64 6.86
N VAL A 12 -2.11 1.26 7.35
CA VAL A 12 -2.65 2.50 6.80
C VAL A 12 -1.70 3.68 7.06
N GLU A 13 -1.06 3.71 8.23
CA GLU A 13 -0.22 4.83 8.69
C GLU A 13 1.24 4.75 8.22
N GLN A 14 1.64 3.64 7.58
CA GLN A 14 3.03 3.43 7.14
C GLN A 14 3.29 4.09 5.77
N ALA A 15 4.41 4.81 5.62
CA ALA A 15 4.82 5.39 4.34
C ALA A 15 5.29 4.36 3.30
N ARG A 16 5.59 3.13 3.75
CA ARG A 16 6.05 2.02 2.90
C ARG A 16 5.13 0.82 3.04
N VAL A 17 5.04 0.01 2.00
CA VAL A 17 4.26 -1.22 1.95
C VAL A 17 5.11 -2.36 1.41
N ALA A 18 4.97 -3.55 2.01
CA ALA A 18 5.57 -4.75 1.48
C ALA A 18 4.78 -5.19 0.24
N GLY A 19 5.48 -5.31 -0.90
CA GLY A 19 4.93 -5.79 -2.16
C GLY A 19 5.83 -6.85 -2.76
N ARG A 20 5.40 -7.43 -3.89
CA ARG A 20 6.21 -8.35 -4.70
C ARG A 20 6.02 -7.98 -6.16
N TYR A 21 7.10 -8.05 -6.93
CA TYR A 21 6.98 -7.94 -8.38
C TYR A 21 6.38 -9.24 -8.93
N HIS A 22 5.33 -9.08 -9.72
CA HIS A 22 4.81 -10.13 -10.59
C HIS A 22 5.42 -9.94 -11.98
N ALA A 23 6.70 -10.29 -12.11
CA ALA A 23 7.44 -10.25 -13.37
C ALA A 23 8.01 -11.64 -13.67
N GLY A 24 7.79 -12.13 -14.89
CA GLY A 24 8.17 -13.49 -15.26
C GLY A 24 7.19 -14.56 -14.73
N GLU A 25 7.66 -15.80 -14.64
CA GLU A 25 6.85 -16.96 -14.22
C GLU A 25 6.94 -17.26 -12.71
N GLU A 26 7.91 -16.67 -12.01
CA GLU A 26 8.18 -16.94 -10.58
C GLU A 26 7.87 -15.75 -9.68
N LEU A 27 7.30 -16.03 -8.50
CA LEU A 27 7.00 -15.03 -7.49
C LEU A 27 8.28 -14.57 -6.80
N GLN A 28 8.60 -13.28 -6.97
CA GLN A 28 9.80 -12.69 -6.37
C GLN A 28 9.64 -12.50 -4.86
N ASP A 29 10.79 -12.34 -4.20
CA ASP A 29 10.86 -12.02 -2.77
C ASP A 29 10.15 -10.70 -2.46
N PRO A 30 9.56 -10.56 -1.25
CA PRO A 30 8.93 -9.33 -0.83
C PRO A 30 9.93 -8.20 -0.65
N GLU A 31 9.56 -7.02 -1.13
CA GLU A 31 10.34 -5.78 -0.99
C GLU A 31 9.44 -4.64 -0.47
N ASN A 32 10.05 -3.65 0.19
CA ASN A 32 9.33 -2.49 0.72
C ASN A 32 9.31 -1.33 -0.29
N PHE A 33 8.13 -1.03 -0.82
CA PHE A 33 7.88 0.06 -1.75
C PHE A 33 7.41 1.32 -1.04
N SER A 34 7.87 2.50 -1.46
CA SER A 34 7.33 3.76 -0.99
C SER A 34 5.94 3.98 -1.60
N LYS A 35 4.96 4.39 -0.81
CA LYS A 35 3.62 4.71 -1.32
C LYS A 35 3.64 5.88 -2.31
N SER A 36 4.63 6.78 -2.20
CA SER A 36 4.84 7.88 -3.16
C SER A 36 5.19 7.42 -4.58
N ASP A 37 5.78 6.23 -4.69
CA ASP A 37 6.34 5.74 -5.96
C ASP A 37 5.38 4.76 -6.66
N LEU A 38 4.24 4.47 -6.02
CA LEU A 38 3.22 3.57 -6.53
C LEU A 38 2.19 4.32 -7.38
N VAL A 39 1.85 3.72 -8.51
CA VAL A 39 0.81 4.19 -9.43
C VAL A 39 -0.15 3.05 -9.75
N PHE A 40 -1.39 3.40 -10.08
CA PHE A 40 -2.33 2.43 -10.63
C PHE A 40 -1.88 1.98 -12.02
N PRO A 41 -2.34 0.81 -12.50
CA PRO A 41 -2.10 0.37 -13.87
C PRO A 41 -2.61 1.35 -14.96
N SER A 42 -3.51 2.27 -14.60
CA SER A 42 -3.94 3.39 -15.47
C SER A 42 -2.87 4.48 -15.64
N GLY A 43 -1.83 4.49 -14.79
CA GLY A 43 -0.82 5.55 -14.70
C GLY A 43 -1.14 6.65 -13.68
N GLU A 44 -2.30 6.59 -13.02
CA GLU A 44 -2.67 7.58 -11.99
C GLU A 44 -1.91 7.32 -10.68
N PRO A 45 -1.46 8.36 -9.96
CA PRO A 45 -0.81 8.21 -8.66
C PRO A 45 -1.79 7.74 -7.59
N LEU A 46 -1.27 7.22 -6.48
CA LEU A 46 -2.12 6.92 -5.32
C LEU A 46 -2.79 8.19 -4.78
N PRO A 47 -4.03 8.09 -4.24
CA PRO A 47 -4.68 9.23 -3.59
C PRO A 47 -3.84 9.75 -2.42
N VAL A 48 -3.81 11.07 -2.20
CA VAL A 48 -3.06 11.69 -1.08
C VAL A 48 -3.45 11.09 0.27
N CYS A 49 -4.73 10.75 0.44
CA CYS A 49 -5.24 10.12 1.65
C CYS A 49 -4.68 8.73 1.96
N TRP A 50 -4.02 8.10 1.00
CA TRP A 50 -3.35 6.81 1.16
C TRP A 50 -1.84 6.96 1.33
N GLN A 51 -1.27 8.06 0.85
CA GLN A 51 0.14 8.40 0.98
C GLN A 51 0.45 9.08 2.32
N ASP A 52 -0.47 9.94 2.78
CA ASP A 52 -0.31 10.77 3.97
C ASP A 52 -1.37 10.42 5.03
N PRO A 53 -0.99 9.95 6.22
CA PRO A 53 -1.92 9.68 7.31
C PRO A 53 -2.59 10.95 7.86
N ASP A 54 -1.92 12.10 7.76
CA ASP A 54 -2.40 13.40 8.24
C ASP A 54 -3.25 14.14 7.21
N TYR A 55 -3.60 13.50 6.08
CA TYR A 55 -4.35 14.15 5.00
C TYR A 55 -5.67 14.80 5.46
N LYS A 56 -6.30 14.27 6.52
CA LYS A 56 -7.55 14.79 7.08
C LYS A 56 -7.39 16.08 7.88
N LEU A 57 -6.17 16.38 8.33
CA LEU A 57 -5.87 17.59 9.11
C LEU A 57 -5.65 18.82 8.21
N LEU A 58 -5.65 18.63 6.88
CA LEU A 58 -5.47 19.69 5.88
C LEU A 58 -6.80 20.22 5.28
N GLN A 59 -7.95 19.93 5.91
CA GLN A 59 -9.28 20.44 5.48
C GLN A 59 -9.84 21.50 6.44
#